data_AF-R7WED5-F1
#
_entry.id   AF-R7WED5-F1
#
_cell.length_a   1.000
_cell.length_b   1.000
_cell.length_c   1.000
_cell.angle_alpha   90.00
_cell.angle_beta   90.00
_cell.angle_gamma   90.00
#
_symmetry.space_group_name_H-M   'P 1'
#
loop_
_entity.id
_entity.type
_entity.pdbx_description
1 polymer ?
#
loop_
_entity_poly.entity_id
_entity_poly.type
_entity_poly.pdbx_seq_one_letter_code
_entity_poly.pdbx_strand_id
1 'polypeptide(L)'
;MAGKLQLTPLRCKTEHPAWRGADSQTVCAVRGADVKGGVGPFGLWVLASDELKERTSVFFGVFKDGDDNKHVVLMCNDASKSSYADHLYKPSFAGFIDVDIVKDRRQDTS
;
A
#
# COMPACT_ATOMS: atom_id res chain seq x y z
N MET A 1 -4.72 6.06 -49.06
CA MET A 1 -3.51 6.58 -48.38
C MET A 1 -3.91 7.03 -46.98
N ALA A 2 -3.25 6.42 -45.98
CA ALA A 2 -3.18 6.72 -44.54
C ALA A 2 -4.37 7.43 -43.85
N GLY A 3 -5.23 6.64 -43.19
CA GLY A 3 -6.11 7.13 -42.12
C GLY A 3 -5.28 7.43 -40.86
N LYS A 4 -5.40 8.65 -40.34
CA LYS A 4 -4.64 9.13 -39.18
C LYS A 4 -5.23 8.51 -37.91
N LEU A 5 -4.57 7.49 -37.37
CA LEU A 5 -4.91 6.91 -36.07
C LEU A 5 -4.61 7.96 -34.99
N GLN A 6 -5.64 8.57 -34.41
CA GLN A 6 -5.49 9.39 -33.22
C GLN A 6 -5.19 8.47 -32.04
N LEU A 7 -3.90 8.27 -31.79
CA LEU A 7 -3.41 7.74 -30.53
C LEU A 7 -3.60 8.83 -29.48
N THR A 8 -4.75 8.82 -28.80
CA THR A 8 -4.86 9.46 -27.49
C THR A 8 -3.80 8.78 -26.61
N PRO A 9 -2.83 9.53 -26.07
CA PRO A 9 -1.92 8.92 -25.12
C PRO A 9 -2.80 8.41 -23.98
N LEU A 10 -2.72 7.11 -23.71
CA LEU A 10 -3.17 6.54 -22.46
C LEU A 10 -2.33 7.22 -21.38
N ARG A 11 -2.77 8.39 -20.90
CA ARG A 11 -2.35 8.88 -19.60
C ARG A 11 -2.74 7.75 -18.66
N CYS A 12 -1.73 7.08 -18.10
CA CYS A 12 -1.92 6.26 -16.91
C CYS A 12 -2.78 7.12 -16.00
N LYS A 13 -4.00 6.65 -15.69
CA LYS A 13 -4.98 7.43 -14.93
C LYS A 13 -4.21 8.02 -13.77
N THR A 14 -4.08 9.34 -13.74
CA THR A 14 -3.53 10.02 -12.58
C THR A 14 -4.59 9.81 -11.52
N GLU A 15 -4.46 8.69 -10.80
CA GLU A 15 -5.23 8.41 -9.61
C GLU A 15 -5.00 9.64 -8.76
N HIS A 16 -6.01 10.51 -8.64
CA HIS A 16 -6.01 11.48 -7.56
C HIS A 16 -5.68 10.66 -6.32
N PRO A 17 -4.58 10.96 -5.60
CA PRO A 17 -4.16 10.09 -4.54
C PRO A 17 -5.22 10.19 -3.46
N ALA A 18 -6.10 9.19 -3.41
CA ALA A 18 -7.13 9.04 -2.38
C ALA A 18 -6.53 8.98 -0.96
N TRP A 19 -5.19 8.94 -0.87
CA TRP A 19 -4.42 9.00 0.35
C TRP A 19 -3.96 10.41 0.73
N ARG A 20 -3.87 11.40 -0.20
CA ARG A 20 -3.47 12.78 0.16
C ARG A 20 -4.61 13.45 0.91
N GLY A 21 -4.37 13.74 2.19
CA GLY A 21 -5.35 14.36 3.09
C GLY A 21 -6.33 13.39 3.76
N ALA A 22 -6.22 12.09 3.49
CA ALA A 22 -6.97 11.05 4.22
C ALA A 22 -6.14 10.53 5.41
N ASP A 23 -6.82 10.11 6.48
CA ASP A 23 -6.17 9.44 7.60
C ASP A 23 -5.70 8.03 7.20
N SER A 24 -4.71 7.50 7.93
CA SER A 24 -4.07 6.21 7.62
C SER A 24 -5.06 5.04 7.60
N GLN A 25 -6.09 5.06 8.45
CA GLN A 25 -7.07 3.97 8.55
C GLN A 25 -7.94 3.91 7.30
N THR A 26 -8.43 5.08 6.86
CA THR A 26 -9.21 5.21 5.63
C THR A 26 -8.40 4.73 4.42
N VAL A 27 -7.11 5.10 4.33
CA VAL A 27 -6.26 4.63 3.23
C VAL A 27 -6.07 3.12 3.26
N CYS A 28 -5.84 2.54 4.45
CA CYS A 28 -5.66 1.11 4.61
C CYS A 28 -6.90 0.29 4.25
N ALA A 29 -8.09 0.79 4.61
CA ALA A 29 -9.35 0.14 4.29
C ALA A 29 -9.62 0.09 2.76
N VAL A 30 -9.22 1.15 2.03
CA VAL A 30 -9.39 1.21 0.56
C VAL A 30 -8.26 0.49 -0.17
N ARG A 31 -7.04 0.52 0.36
CA ARG A 31 -5.84 -0.11 -0.22
C ARG A 31 -5.33 -1.25 0.66
N GLY A 32 -6.23 -2.19 0.95
CA GLY A 32 -5.96 -3.38 1.76
C GLY A 32 -4.89 -4.29 1.14
N ALA A 33 -4.57 -5.39 1.84
CA ALA A 33 -3.42 -6.25 1.54
C ALA A 33 -3.41 -6.89 0.14
N ASP A 34 -4.58 -6.97 -0.52
CA ASP A 34 -4.74 -7.56 -1.85
C ASP A 34 -4.82 -6.53 -2.98
N VAL A 35 -4.84 -5.22 -2.65
CA VAL A 35 -4.96 -4.14 -3.64
C VAL A 35 -3.59 -3.73 -4.13
N LYS A 36 -3.28 -4.02 -5.40
CA LYS A 36 -2.00 -3.65 -6.02
C LYS A 36 -1.85 -2.12 -6.10
N GLY A 37 -0.71 -1.60 -5.64
CA GLY A 37 -0.30 -0.21 -5.78
C GLY A 37 0.93 -0.06 -6.67
N GLY A 38 1.55 1.12 -6.64
CA GLY A 38 2.83 1.36 -7.31
C GLY A 38 3.99 0.63 -6.62
N VAL A 39 4.20 0.91 -5.33
CA VAL A 39 5.17 0.23 -4.48
C VAL A 39 4.43 -0.38 -3.28
N GLY A 40 4.34 -1.70 -3.28
CA GLY A 40 3.55 -2.46 -2.31
C GLY A 40 2.13 -2.78 -2.78
N PRO A 41 1.37 -3.53 -1.96
CA PRO A 41 1.69 -3.95 -0.60
C PRO A 41 2.83 -4.99 -0.53
N PHE A 42 3.78 -4.78 0.37
CA PHE A 42 4.84 -5.76 0.70
C PHE A 42 4.97 -5.91 2.22
N GLY A 43 5.30 -7.10 2.71
CA GLY A 43 5.39 -7.36 4.14
C GLY A 43 5.23 -8.84 4.45
N LEU A 44 4.55 -9.12 5.55
CA LEU A 44 4.43 -10.46 6.13
C LEU A 44 2.96 -10.89 6.21
N TRP A 45 2.71 -12.16 5.90
CA TRP A 45 1.52 -12.86 6.37
C TRP A 45 1.89 -13.60 7.65
N VAL A 46 1.28 -13.20 8.75
CA VAL A 46 1.50 -13.78 10.07
C VAL A 46 0.25 -14.53 10.51
N LEU A 47 0.45 -15.53 11.38
CA LEU A 47 -0.63 -16.42 11.84
C LEU A 47 -1.42 -16.97 10.64
N ALA A 48 -0.69 -17.36 9.60
CA ALA A 48 -1.28 -17.77 8.34
C ALA A 48 -1.46 -19.28 8.30
N SER A 49 -2.59 -19.74 7.76
CA SER A 49 -2.78 -21.14 7.41
C SER A 49 -1.99 -21.51 6.16
N ASP A 50 -1.76 -22.80 5.95
CA ASP A 50 -0.99 -23.30 4.79
C ASP A 50 -1.61 -22.87 3.45
N GLU A 51 -2.94 -22.81 3.39
CA GLU A 51 -3.69 -22.35 2.21
C GLU A 51 -3.83 -20.82 2.14
N LEU A 52 -3.30 -20.10 3.13
CA LEU A 52 -3.31 -18.64 3.25
C LEU A 52 -4.70 -17.99 3.26
N LYS A 53 -5.74 -18.78 3.53
CA LYS A 53 -7.11 -18.29 3.61
C LYS A 53 -7.40 -17.63 4.96
N GLU A 54 -6.76 -18.11 6.03
CA GLU A 54 -6.67 -17.40 7.30
C GLU A 54 -5.27 -16.80 7.38
N ARG A 55 -5.19 -15.49 7.55
CA ARG A 55 -3.94 -14.74 7.71
C ARG A 55 -4.21 -13.34 8.24
N THR A 56 -3.28 -12.84 9.02
CA THR A 56 -3.17 -11.41 9.30
C THR A 56 -2.09 -10.82 8.42
N SER A 57 -2.42 -9.79 7.64
CA SER A 57 -1.48 -9.17 6.70
C SER A 57 -0.89 -7.91 7.31
N VAL A 58 0.40 -7.95 7.64
CA VAL A 58 1.15 -6.76 8.06
C VAL A 58 1.99 -6.30 6.88
N PHE A 59 1.62 -5.16 6.29
CA PHE A 59 2.21 -4.71 5.03
C PHE A 59 2.47 -3.20 5.00
N PHE A 60 3.33 -2.82 4.07
CA PHE A 60 3.70 -1.45 3.79
C PHE A 60 3.34 -1.08 2.35
N GLY A 61 2.90 0.17 2.18
CA GLY A 61 2.70 0.81 0.88
C GLY A 61 3.46 2.12 0.83
N VAL A 62 4.17 2.39 -0.27
CA VAL A 62 4.93 3.64 -0.45
C VAL A 62 4.24 4.50 -1.49
N PHE A 63 3.99 5.74 -1.11
CA PHE A 63 3.35 6.75 -1.94
C PHE A 63 4.30 7.93 -2.18
N LYS A 64 4.18 8.57 -3.35
CA LYS A 64 4.91 9.80 -3.66
C LYS A 64 4.06 11.01 -3.36
N ASP A 65 4.49 11.85 -2.44
CA ASP A 65 3.83 13.10 -2.12
C ASP A 65 4.26 14.25 -3.03
N GLY A 66 3.51 14.41 -4.12
CA GLY A 66 3.58 15.58 -5.01
C GLY A 66 4.95 15.80 -5.68
N ASP A 67 5.23 17.08 -5.96
CA ASP A 67 6.36 17.55 -6.76
C ASP A 67 7.70 17.58 -5.97
N ASP A 68 7.64 17.46 -4.64
CA ASP A 68 8.79 17.54 -3.72
C ASP A 68 9.62 16.24 -3.64
N ASN A 69 9.27 15.19 -4.38
CA ASN A 69 9.87 13.85 -4.29
C ASN A 69 9.88 13.24 -2.87
N LYS A 70 9.02 13.73 -1.97
CA LYS A 70 8.85 13.16 -0.64
C LYS A 70 8.10 11.85 -0.74
N HIS A 71 8.56 10.86 0.01
CA HIS A 71 7.92 9.56 0.08
C HIS A 71 7.16 9.44 1.39
N VAL A 72 5.94 8.94 1.32
CA VAL A 72 5.12 8.64 2.49
C VAL A 72 4.93 7.14 2.55
N VAL A 73 5.24 6.55 3.70
CA VAL A 73 5.07 5.12 3.93
C VAL A 73 3.83 4.92 4.79
N LEU A 74 2.91 4.08 4.34
CA LEU A 74 1.80 3.59 5.13
C LEU A 74 2.14 2.19 5.62
N MET A 75 1.92 1.94 6.91
CA MET A 75 1.88 0.59 7.47
C MET A 75 0.45 0.21 7.79
N CYS A 76 0.08 -1.01 7.42
CA CYS A 76 -1.21 -1.62 7.65
C CYS A 76 -1.05 -2.94 8.39
N ASN A 77 -1.88 -3.16 9.40
CA ASN A 77 -2.18 -4.45 9.99
C ASN A 77 -3.63 -4.80 9.63
N ASP A 78 -3.80 -5.63 8.61
CA ASP A 78 -5.09 -6.07 8.11
C ASP A 78 -5.43 -7.46 8.65
N ALA A 79 -6.28 -7.47 9.67
CA ALA A 79 -6.77 -8.68 10.32
C ALA A 79 -8.10 -9.18 9.74
N SER A 80 -8.61 -8.59 8.64
CA SER A 80 -9.92 -8.92 8.06
C SER A 80 -10.06 -10.41 7.71
N LYS A 81 -8.95 -11.06 7.37
CA LYS A 81 -8.86 -12.50 7.05
C LYS A 81 -8.18 -13.32 8.14
N SER A 82 -8.03 -12.80 9.36
CA SER A 82 -7.29 -13.48 10.44
C SER A 82 -7.95 -14.78 10.94
N SER A 83 -9.27 -14.93 10.77
CA SER A 83 -9.98 -16.15 11.11
C SER A 83 -11.31 -16.29 10.37
N TYR A 84 -11.74 -17.54 10.15
CA TYR A 84 -13.08 -17.90 9.68
C TYR A 84 -14.20 -17.75 10.70
N ALA A 85 -13.88 -17.69 12.00
CA ALA A 85 -14.91 -17.58 13.01
C ALA A 85 -15.68 -16.25 12.87
N ASP A 86 -17.00 -16.37 12.93
CA ASP A 86 -17.93 -15.26 12.90
C ASP A 86 -17.90 -14.49 14.23
N HIS A 87 -18.36 -13.24 14.18
CA HIS A 87 -18.47 -12.34 15.35
C HIS A 87 -17.16 -12.05 16.10
N LEU A 88 -16.00 -12.30 15.48
CA LEU A 88 -14.71 -11.86 16.01
C LEU A 88 -14.42 -10.40 15.67
N TYR A 89 -13.82 -9.69 16.62
CA TYR A 89 -13.28 -8.35 16.38
C TYR A 89 -12.00 -8.43 15.55
N LYS A 90 -12.11 -8.10 14.27
CA LYS A 90 -11.04 -8.22 13.25
C LYS A 90 -10.81 -6.89 12.51
N PRO A 91 -10.56 -5.78 13.22
CA PRO A 91 -10.34 -4.49 12.57
C PRO A 91 -9.01 -4.49 11.81
N SER A 92 -8.92 -3.61 10.81
CA SER A 92 -7.62 -3.22 10.26
C SER A 92 -7.12 -1.98 10.99
N PHE A 93 -5.83 -1.92 11.25
CA PHE A 93 -5.16 -0.77 11.85
C PHE A 93 -4.08 -0.24 10.91
N ALA A 94 -3.82 1.06 10.94
CA ALA A 94 -2.83 1.67 10.08
C ALA A 94 -2.21 2.93 10.65
N GLY A 95 -0.98 3.21 10.23
CA GLY A 95 -0.25 4.42 10.58
C GLY A 95 0.67 4.86 9.45
N PHE A 96 0.83 6.17 9.29
CA PHE A 96 1.90 6.70 8.46
C PHE A 96 3.22 6.63 9.22
N ILE A 97 4.28 6.22 8.53
CA ILE A 97 5.64 6.15 9.07
C ILE A 97 6.44 7.28 8.43
N ASP A 98 7.06 8.09 9.28
CA ASP A 98 8.01 9.12 8.89
C ASP A 98 9.39 8.48 8.67
N VAL A 99 9.76 8.26 7.41
CA VAL A 99 11.05 7.68 7.02
C VAL A 99 11.66 8.51 5.91
N ASP A 100 12.91 8.95 6.10
CA ASP A 100 13.68 9.64 5.06
C ASP A 100 14.40 8.62 4.17
N ILE A 101 13.73 8.19 3.10
CA ILE A 101 14.22 7.18 2.15
C ILE A 101 15.48 7.65 1.39
N VAL A 102 15.80 8.94 1.41
CA VAL A 102 16.89 9.52 0.61
C VAL A 102 18.23 9.52 1.37
N LYS A 103 18.23 9.35 2.69
CA LYS A 103 19.46 9.48 3.51
C LYS A 103 20.24 8.20 3.78
N ASP A 104 19.70 7.02 3.50
CA ASP A 104 20.40 5.79 3.85
C ASP A 104 21.27 5.26 2.69
N ARG A 105 22.38 5.95 2.43
CA ARG A 105 23.44 5.46 1.56
C ARG A 105 24.57 4.89 2.43
N ARG A 106 24.34 3.70 2.99
CA ARG A 106 25.32 2.85 3.72
C ARG A 106 26.19 3.57 4.76
N GLN A 107 25.87 3.38 6.03
CA GLN A 107 26.89 3.38 7.09
C GLN A 107 27.32 1.94 7.46
N ASP A 108 27.43 1.05 6.48
CA ASP A 108 28.17 -0.21 6.62
C ASP A 108 29.58 0.00 6.05
N THR A 109 30.43 0.68 6.83
CA THR A 109 31.88 0.53 6.72
C THR A 109 32.34 -0.03 8.06
N SER A 110 32.31 -1.36 8.15
CA SER A 110 33.17 -2.11 9.05
C SER A 110 34.56 -2.26 8.44
#